data_AF-A0A7V9HF20-F1
#
_entry.id   AF-A0A7V9HF20-F1
#
_cell.length_a   1.000
_cell.length_b   1.000
_cell.length_c   1.000
_cell.angle_alpha   90.00
_cell.angle_beta   90.00
_cell.angle_gamma   90.00
#
_symmetry.space_group_name_H-M   'P 1'
#
loop_
_entity.id
_entity.type
_entity.pdbx_description
1 polymer ?
#
loop_
_entity_poly.entity_id
_entity_poly.type
_entity_poly.pdbx_seq_one_letter_code
_entity_poly.pdbx_strand_id
1 'polypeptide(L)'
;IADWIADHDPGGEAVPTVLPAFTDSRWWRAAFPDCVAYGFFPHRHMSLYETWPLIHSADERIDLRDLGFAAGFFHDLPERLLR
;
A
#
# COMPACT_ATOMS: atom_id res chain seq x y z
N ILE A 1 -3.41 8.87 -5.52
CA ILE A 1 -3.41 7.39 -5.64
C ILE A 1 -3.96 6.97 -7.00
N ALA A 2 -5.23 7.24 -7.32
CA ALA A 2 -5.83 6.86 -8.60
C ALA A 2 -5.02 7.32 -9.83
N ASP A 3 -4.62 8.60 -9.87
CA ASP A 3 -3.80 9.12 -10.99
C ASP A 3 -2.44 8.42 -11.10
N TRP A 4 -1.78 8.13 -9.97
CA TRP A 4 -0.52 7.40 -9.97
C TRP A 4 -0.71 5.97 -10.49
N ILE A 5 -1.82 5.30 -10.13
CA ILE A 5 -2.16 3.98 -10.68
C ILE A 5 -2.38 4.08 -12.19
N ALA A 6 -3.14 5.06 -12.67
CA ALA A 6 -3.38 5.22 -14.11
C ALA A 6 -2.09 5.41 -14.92
N ASP A 7 -1.10 6.13 -14.35
CA ASP A 7 0.22 6.33 -14.96
C ASP A 7 1.07 5.04 -15.00
N HIS A 8 0.99 4.20 -13.97
CA HIS A 8 1.93 3.07 -13.76
C HIS A 8 1.34 1.67 -14.01
N ASP A 9 0.02 1.55 -13.99
CA ASP A 9 -0.74 0.33 -14.27
C ASP A 9 -2.05 0.70 -15.01
N PRO A 10 -1.98 1.00 -16.33
CA PRO A 10 -3.14 1.42 -17.09
C PRO A 10 -4.28 0.40 -17.05
N GLY A 11 -5.44 0.82 -16.54
CA GLY A 11 -6.61 -0.03 -16.32
C GLY A 11 -6.67 -0.71 -14.95
N GLY A 12 -5.64 -0.54 -14.11
CA GLY A 12 -5.65 -0.96 -12.72
C GLY A 12 -6.60 -0.11 -11.88
N GLU A 13 -7.24 -0.73 -10.88
CA GLU A 13 -8.15 -0.08 -9.95
C GLU A 13 -7.68 -0.31 -8.51
N ALA A 14 -7.76 0.74 -7.68
CA ALA A 14 -7.51 0.62 -6.26
C ALA A 14 -8.67 -0.11 -5.59
N VAL A 15 -8.43 -1.32 -5.07
CA VAL A 15 -9.43 -2.10 -4.34
C VAL A 15 -9.41 -1.73 -2.85
N PRO A 16 -10.49 -1.15 -2.28
CA PRO A 16 -10.55 -0.86 -0.85
C PRO A 16 -10.55 -2.16 -0.04
N THR A 17 -9.64 -2.27 0.92
CA THR A 17 -9.54 -3.44 1.81
C THR A 17 -9.57 -2.98 3.26
N VAL A 18 -10.37 -3.67 4.08
CA VAL A 18 -10.33 -3.49 5.53
C VAL A 18 -9.34 -4.49 6.11
N LEU A 19 -8.28 -3.97 6.71
CA LEU A 19 -7.26 -4.76 7.37
C LEU A 19 -7.76 -5.17 8.78
N PRO A 20 -7.87 -6.47 9.10
CA PRO A 20 -8.26 -6.93 10.44
C PRO A 20 -7.11 -6.88 11.46
N ALA A 21 -5.96 -6.31 11.09
CA ALA A 21 -4.76 -6.17 11.91
C ALA A 21 -4.52 -4.72 12.36
N PHE A 22 -3.56 -4.53 13.26
CA PHE A 22 -3.15 -3.21 13.74
C PHE A 22 -2.14 -2.53 12.81
N THR A 23 -2.24 -1.21 12.67
CA THR A 23 -1.22 -0.35 12.06
C THR A 23 -1.11 0.96 12.84
N ASP A 24 0.03 1.64 12.73
CA ASP A 24 0.26 2.94 13.36
C ASP A 24 -0.72 4.03 12.90
N SER A 25 -1.36 3.84 11.74
CA SER A 25 -2.47 4.71 11.30
C SER A 25 -3.58 4.84 12.35
N ARG A 26 -3.78 3.81 13.19
CA ARG A 26 -4.71 3.90 14.33
C ARG A 26 -4.30 5.00 15.31
N TRP A 27 -3.03 5.07 15.69
CA TRP A 27 -2.54 6.09 16.62
C TRP A 27 -2.45 7.46 15.95
N TRP A 28 -2.09 7.51 14.67
CA TRP A 28 -2.05 8.77 13.92
C TRP A 28 -3.40 9.48 13.91
N ARG A 29 -4.47 8.74 13.61
CA ARG A 29 -5.85 9.28 13.65
C ARG A 29 -6.29 9.65 15.07
N ALA A 30 -5.76 8.98 16.11
CA ALA A 30 -6.08 9.32 17.50
C ALA A 30 -5.39 10.61 17.97
N ALA A 31 -4.13 10.81 17.58
CA ALA A 31 -3.34 12.00 17.94
C ALA A 31 -3.71 13.22 17.07
N PHE A 32 -4.09 12.99 15.82
CA PHE A 32 -4.44 14.03 14.84
C PHE A 32 -5.83 13.73 14.26
N PRO A 33 -6.93 14.19 14.91
CA PRO A 33 -8.29 13.83 14.50
C PRO A 33 -8.65 14.24 13.07
N ASP A 34 -8.03 15.30 12.55
CA ASP A 34 -8.24 15.77 11.16
C ASP A 34 -7.37 15.01 10.14
N CYS A 35 -6.49 14.11 10.60
CA CYS A 35 -5.62 13.33 9.72
C CYS A 35 -6.37 12.14 9.12
N VAL A 36 -6.37 12.06 7.79
CA VAL A 36 -6.80 10.89 7.05
C VAL A 36 -5.57 10.00 6.80
N ALA A 37 -5.37 8.99 7.65
CA ALA A 37 -4.27 8.04 7.51
C ALA A 37 -4.78 6.65 7.13
N TYR A 38 -4.32 6.10 6.02
CA TYR A 38 -4.55 4.71 5.60
C TYR A 38 -3.27 4.15 4.97
N GLY A 39 -3.09 2.84 5.01
CA GLY A 39 -1.99 2.16 4.32
C GLY A 39 -2.30 1.98 2.84
N PHE A 40 -1.31 2.21 1.98
CA PHE A 40 -1.35 1.87 0.56
C PHE A 40 0.00 1.29 0.15
N PHE A 41 0.02 -0.01 -0.14
CA PHE A 41 1.18 -0.75 -0.62
C PHE A 41 0.69 -1.64 -1.79
N PRO A 42 0.76 -1.15 -3.04
CA PRO A 42 0.09 -1.81 -4.16
C PRO A 42 0.87 -3.04 -4.65
N HIS A 43 0.16 -4.13 -4.89
CA HIS A 43 0.67 -5.35 -5.54
C HIS A 43 -0.06 -5.59 -6.85
N ARG A 44 0.62 -6.23 -7.81
CA ARG A 44 0.08 -6.57 -9.13
C ARG A 44 0.44 -7.98 -9.60
N HIS A 45 1.33 -8.68 -8.89
CA HIS A 45 1.68 -10.07 -9.18
C HIS A 45 1.10 -11.05 -8.16
N MET A 46 1.22 -10.75 -6.86
CA MET A 46 0.64 -11.55 -5.79
C MET A 46 -0.67 -10.95 -5.30
N SER A 47 -1.73 -11.75 -5.29
CA SER A 47 -3.02 -11.37 -4.71
C SER A 47 -2.96 -11.27 -3.18
N LEU A 48 -3.93 -10.59 -2.59
CA LEU A 48 -4.07 -10.52 -1.13
C LEU A 48 -4.20 -11.91 -0.48
N TYR A 49 -4.85 -12.86 -1.15
CA TYR A 49 -5.00 -14.23 -0.65
C TYR A 49 -3.67 -15.01 -0.62
N GLU A 50 -2.75 -14.69 -1.53
CA GLU A 50 -1.42 -15.30 -1.56
C GLU A 50 -0.48 -14.65 -0.54
N THR A 51 -0.60 -13.35 -0.31
CA THR A 51 0.31 -12.61 0.58
C THR A 51 -0.12 -12.65 2.04
N TRP A 52 -1.42 -12.65 2.33
CA TRP A 52 -1.93 -12.60 3.70
C TRP A 52 -1.38 -13.72 4.61
N PRO A 53 -1.29 -15.00 4.17
CA PRO A 53 -0.74 -16.07 5.00
C PRO A 53 0.79 -15.97 5.22
N LEU A 54 1.49 -15.14 4.45
CA LEU A 54 2.94 -14.97 4.55
C LEU A 54 3.33 -13.96 5.62
N ILE A 55 2.46 -13.02 5.96
CA ILE A 55 2.72 -11.98 6.97
C ILE A 55 2.92 -12.66 8.33
N HIS A 56 4.06 -12.40 8.99
CA HIS A 56 4.46 -13.03 10.26
C HIS A 56 4.64 -14.56 10.20
N SER A 57 4.77 -15.13 9.00
CA SER A 57 5.10 -16.54 8.79
C SER A 57 6.61 -16.79 8.93
N ALA A 58 7.01 -18.03 9.19
CA ALA A 58 8.42 -18.44 9.11
C ALA A 58 9.02 -18.26 7.71
N ASP A 59 8.16 -18.22 6.69
CA ASP A 59 8.50 -18.06 5.27
C ASP A 59 7.92 -16.74 4.74
N GLU A 60 7.98 -15.68 5.56
CA GLU A 60 7.58 -14.34 5.16
C GLU A 60 8.43 -13.86 3.98
N ARG A 61 7.76 -13.52 2.87
CA ARG A 61 8.39 -13.07 1.63
C ARG A 61 7.42 -12.24 0.78
N ILE A 62 7.97 -11.56 -0.21
CA ILE A 62 7.25 -10.79 -1.21
C ILE A 62 7.90 -10.97 -2.58
N ASP A 63 7.11 -10.90 -3.65
CA ASP A 63 7.65 -10.86 -5.01
C ASP A 63 8.39 -9.54 -5.25
N LEU A 64 9.62 -9.61 -5.78
CA LEU A 64 10.45 -8.43 -6.03
C LEU A 64 9.78 -7.41 -6.97
N ARG A 65 8.91 -7.87 -7.88
CA ARG A 65 8.18 -6.99 -8.80
C ARG A 65 7.11 -6.18 -8.08
N ASP A 66 6.48 -6.74 -7.05
CA ASP A 66 5.51 -6.03 -6.22
C ASP A 66 6.21 -5.10 -5.22
N LEU A 67 7.33 -5.54 -4.62
CA LEU A 67 8.16 -4.69 -3.78
C LEU A 67 8.64 -3.45 -4.55
N GLY A 68 9.17 -3.64 -5.76
CA GLY A 68 9.63 -2.54 -6.61
C GLY A 68 8.50 -1.58 -7.00
N PHE A 69 7.32 -2.11 -7.33
CA PHE A 69 6.16 -1.30 -7.68
C PHE A 69 5.68 -0.43 -6.50
N ALA A 70 5.53 -1.02 -5.32
CA ALA A 70 5.13 -0.29 -4.13
C ALA A 70 6.20 0.72 -3.67
N ALA A 71 7.48 0.37 -3.76
CA ALA A 71 8.57 1.29 -3.46
C ALA A 71 8.56 2.52 -4.40
N GLY A 72 8.27 2.31 -5.69
CA GLY A 72 8.08 3.40 -6.65
C GLY A 72 6.99 4.39 -6.23
N PHE A 73 5.85 3.88 -5.73
CA PHE A 73 4.80 4.75 -5.20
C PHE A 73 5.30 5.64 -4.05
N PHE A 74 6.00 5.07 -3.06
CA PHE A 74 6.52 5.84 -1.94
C PHE A 74 7.61 6.83 -2.34
N HIS A 75 8.38 6.51 -3.38
CA HIS A 75 9.37 7.42 -3.95
C HIS A 75 8.71 8.62 -4.65
N ASP A 76 7.67 8.38 -5.45
CA ASP A 76 7.04 9.42 -6.27
C ASP A 76 6.06 10.30 -5.49
N LEU A 77 5.46 9.75 -4.43
CA LEU A 77 4.40 10.42 -3.68
C LEU A 77 4.86 11.78 -3.09
N PRO A 78 6.01 11.91 -2.41
CA PRO A 78 6.47 13.20 -1.89
C PRO A 78 6.69 14.23 -3.00
N GLU A 79 7.26 13.82 -4.13
CA GLU A 79 7.51 14.71 -5.27
C GLU A 79 6.19 15.24 -5.85
N ARG A 80 5.17 14.39 -5.96
CA ARG A 80 3.86 14.77 -6.48
C ARG A 80 3.03 15.62 -5.51
N LEU A 81 3.26 15.52 -4.21
CA LEU A 81 2.47 16.21 -3.18
C LEU A 81 3.13 17.49 -2.66
N LEU A 82 4.46 17.56 -2.68
CA LEU A 82 5.23 18.62 -2.00
C LEU A 82 6.01 19.53 -2.96
N ARG A 83 6.01 19.24 -4.27
CA ARG A 83 6.58 20.10 -5.31
C ARG A 83 5.49 20.51 -6.30
#